data_AF-A0A562PK34-F1
#
_entry.id   AF-A0A562PK34-F1
#
_cell.length_a   1.000
_cell.length_b   1.000
_cell.length_c   1.000
_cell.angle_alpha   90.00
_cell.angle_beta   90.00
_cell.angle_gamma   90.00
#
_symmetry.space_group_name_H-M   'P 1'
#
loop_
_entity.id
_entity.type
_entity.pdbx_description
1 polymer ?
#
loop_
_entity_poly.entity_id
_entity_poly.type
_entity_poly.pdbx_seq_one_letter_code
_entity_poly.pdbx_strand_id
1 'polypeptide(L)'
;MNLSKWFQFIKPNFKFYQDGFFEFPFVANTPELFIESTIKSPGSKHFASEQLVRRNNPFIKGTMRYRKIDDGLWLTITDIEFKHDSVIKSVYAPDVPSDHYSITFSVFESEVKLNNMFINKMPFQNKFWAFKKPGVDVGACFYKGSKCLFYIYYVSPSWIQDHIPLDQLDRNIPFKKFLDSDKGFISYQDIVPNAEELSQDILETFKIFNSDVLNKTILKSQSLSLLTSFFKHVFLDNRTNDYQGKGSVDYKKIAKCELLITTNLSKPFIGIDALSEKLRISKSKLKTDFKSVYGSSILQYNIDKRMELALQMLKNTNMQIKQIALAVGYDSPGKFSAAFRRKHEKLPSELRPESTIQ
;
A
#
# COMPACT_ATOMS: atom_id res chain seq x y z
N MET A 1 17.94 -17.64 -15.92
CA MET A 1 17.80 -18.72 -14.91
C MET A 1 16.64 -19.61 -15.34
N ASN A 2 16.83 -20.93 -15.53
CA ASN A 2 15.72 -21.83 -15.87
C ASN A 2 14.98 -22.21 -14.58
N LEU A 3 13.82 -21.59 -14.29
CA LEU A 3 13.01 -21.85 -13.08
C LEU A 3 12.33 -23.25 -13.05
N SER A 4 12.89 -24.28 -13.69
CA SER A 4 12.54 -25.68 -13.38
C SER A 4 12.78 -26.04 -11.90
N LYS A 5 13.53 -25.18 -11.19
CA LYS A 5 13.82 -25.23 -9.75
C LYS A 5 12.99 -24.27 -8.88
N TRP A 6 11.92 -23.63 -9.39
CA TRP A 6 11.06 -22.68 -8.61
C TRP A 6 10.67 -23.24 -7.23
N PHE A 7 10.23 -24.51 -7.21
CA PHE A 7 9.86 -25.19 -5.97
C PHE A 7 11.06 -25.42 -5.04
N GLN A 8 12.26 -25.69 -5.57
CA GLN A 8 13.48 -25.85 -4.76
C GLN A 8 13.96 -24.54 -4.14
N PHE A 9 13.68 -23.40 -4.77
CA PHE A 9 14.04 -22.07 -4.26
C PHE A 9 13.06 -21.55 -3.19
N ILE A 10 11.77 -21.82 -3.39
CA ILE A 10 10.73 -21.40 -2.44
C ILE A 10 10.64 -22.35 -1.25
N LYS A 11 10.80 -23.67 -1.44
CA LYS A 11 10.65 -24.70 -0.38
C LYS A 11 11.43 -24.39 0.92
N PRO A 12 12.69 -23.90 0.89
CA PRO A 12 13.42 -23.51 2.11
C PRO A 12 12.81 -22.29 2.82
N ASN A 13 12.18 -21.38 2.06
CA ASN A 13 11.53 -20.16 2.56
C ASN A 13 10.01 -20.35 2.76
N PHE A 14 9.48 -21.53 2.47
CA PHE A 14 8.05 -21.83 2.50
C PHE A 14 7.63 -22.22 3.92
N LYS A 15 7.57 -21.23 4.81
CA LYS A 15 6.86 -21.37 6.10
C LYS A 15 5.38 -21.18 5.84
N PHE A 16 4.76 -22.18 5.22
CA PHE A 16 3.45 -22.07 4.60
C PHE A 16 2.39 -21.44 5.51
N TYR A 17 2.42 -21.72 6.81
CA TYR A 17 1.55 -21.08 7.79
C TYR A 17 2.35 -20.74 9.05
N GLN A 18 2.39 -19.47 9.43
CA GLN A 18 3.07 -18.99 10.64
C GLN A 18 2.31 -17.83 11.28
N ASP A 19 2.17 -17.84 12.61
CA ASP A 19 1.58 -16.75 13.40
C ASP A 19 0.17 -16.32 12.98
N GLY A 20 -0.60 -17.23 12.38
CA GLY A 20 -1.96 -16.98 11.88
C GLY A 20 -2.08 -16.72 10.39
N PHE A 21 -0.96 -16.61 9.66
CA PHE A 21 -0.94 -16.19 8.25
C PHE A 21 -0.31 -17.23 7.34
N PHE A 22 -0.79 -17.33 6.11
CA PHE A 22 -0.14 -18.07 5.03
C PHE A 22 0.98 -17.25 4.38
N GLU A 23 2.20 -17.78 4.26
CA GLU A 23 3.31 -17.01 3.67
C GLU A 23 3.54 -17.35 2.19
N PHE A 24 3.51 -16.33 1.34
CA PHE A 24 3.75 -16.43 -0.09
C PHE A 24 5.00 -15.62 -0.47
N PRO A 25 6.17 -16.27 -0.55
CA PRO A 25 7.38 -15.61 -1.03
C PRO A 25 7.31 -15.39 -2.55
N PHE A 26 7.89 -14.29 -3.01
CA PHE A 26 8.10 -14.03 -4.44
C PHE A 26 9.52 -13.51 -4.69
N VAL A 27 10.10 -13.88 -5.84
CA VAL A 27 11.45 -13.44 -6.21
C VAL A 27 11.38 -11.99 -6.67
N ALA A 28 12.13 -11.10 -6.01
CA ALA A 28 12.04 -9.65 -6.20
C ALA A 28 13.31 -9.00 -6.80
N ASN A 29 14.28 -9.81 -7.26
CA ASN A 29 15.56 -9.29 -7.77
C ASN A 29 15.37 -8.34 -8.96
N THR A 30 14.62 -8.76 -9.99
CA THR A 30 14.34 -7.98 -11.21
C THR A 30 12.85 -8.06 -11.57
N PRO A 31 12.30 -7.10 -12.34
CA PRO A 31 10.91 -7.17 -12.81
C PRO A 31 10.62 -8.47 -13.56
N GLU A 32 11.54 -8.96 -14.38
CA GLU A 32 11.39 -10.20 -15.14
C GLU A 32 11.28 -11.41 -14.22
N LEU A 33 12.14 -11.51 -13.19
CA LEU A 33 12.09 -12.61 -12.23
C LEU A 33 10.83 -12.57 -11.37
N PHE A 34 10.34 -11.37 -11.02
CA PHE A 34 9.05 -11.21 -10.36
C PHE A 34 7.90 -11.74 -11.22
N ILE A 35 7.89 -11.38 -12.51
CA ILE A 35 6.89 -11.83 -13.48
C ILE A 35 6.98 -13.36 -13.65
N GLU A 36 8.18 -13.90 -13.85
CA GLU A 36 8.43 -15.33 -14.04
C GLU A 36 8.04 -16.15 -12.80
N SER A 37 8.38 -15.65 -11.60
CA SER A 37 7.98 -16.25 -10.32
C SER A 37 6.46 -16.25 -10.16
N THR A 38 5.78 -15.21 -10.61
CA THR A 38 4.32 -15.13 -10.57
C THR A 38 3.68 -16.11 -11.56
N ILE A 39 4.19 -16.20 -12.79
CA ILE A 39 3.75 -17.16 -13.82
C ILE A 39 3.87 -18.61 -13.30
N LYS A 40 4.97 -18.93 -12.61
CA LYS A 40 5.25 -20.28 -12.11
C LYS A 40 4.59 -20.61 -10.78
N SER A 41 3.88 -19.66 -10.16
CA SER A 41 3.19 -19.89 -8.89
C SER A 41 1.96 -20.81 -9.06
N PRO A 42 1.69 -21.74 -8.13
CA PRO A 42 0.57 -22.68 -8.21
C PRO A 42 -0.80 -22.01 -8.41
N GLY A 43 -1.57 -22.56 -9.35
CA GLY A 43 -2.88 -22.04 -9.72
C GLY A 43 -2.84 -20.78 -10.61
N SER A 44 -1.69 -20.52 -11.25
CA SER A 44 -1.52 -19.47 -12.25
C SER A 44 -1.75 -19.98 -13.66
N LYS A 45 -2.39 -19.15 -14.49
CA LYS A 45 -2.52 -19.32 -15.93
C LYS A 45 -1.99 -18.06 -16.63
N HIS A 46 -1.00 -18.23 -17.49
CA HIS A 46 -0.35 -17.13 -18.20
C HIS A 46 -0.88 -17.03 -19.64
N PHE A 47 -1.21 -15.80 -20.04
CA PHE A 47 -1.64 -15.41 -21.37
C PHE A 47 -0.55 -14.48 -21.92
N ALA A 48 0.41 -15.06 -22.64
CA ALA A 48 1.64 -14.35 -23.03
C ALA A 48 1.39 -13.18 -23.98
N SER A 49 0.49 -13.34 -24.96
CA SER A 49 0.10 -12.29 -25.91
C SER A 49 -0.55 -11.08 -25.24
N GLU A 50 -1.26 -11.30 -24.14
CA GLU A 50 -1.88 -10.25 -23.33
C GLU A 50 -0.95 -9.74 -22.22
N GLN A 51 0.20 -10.41 -22.00
CA GLN A 51 1.09 -10.24 -20.85
C GLN A 51 0.27 -10.18 -19.54
N LEU A 52 -0.58 -11.20 -19.36
CA LEU A 52 -1.56 -11.33 -18.28
C LEU A 52 -1.37 -12.67 -17.56
N VAL A 53 -1.35 -12.65 -16.24
CA VAL A 53 -1.39 -13.85 -15.39
C VAL A 53 -2.69 -13.84 -14.59
N ARG A 54 -3.51 -14.88 -14.75
CA ARG A 54 -4.71 -15.10 -13.92
C ARG A 54 -4.40 -16.12 -12.84
N ARG A 55 -4.81 -15.83 -11.61
CA ARG A 55 -4.60 -16.69 -10.45
C ARG A 55 -5.94 -16.98 -9.80
N ASN A 56 -6.23 -18.25 -9.58
CA ASN A 56 -7.36 -18.67 -8.77
C ASN A 56 -7.00 -19.96 -8.05
N ASN A 57 -6.61 -19.84 -6.79
CA ASN A 57 -6.25 -20.96 -5.93
C ASN A 57 -6.95 -20.81 -4.56
N PRO A 58 -6.79 -21.73 -3.60
CA PRO A 58 -7.45 -21.64 -2.31
C PRO A 58 -7.15 -20.35 -1.51
N PHE A 59 -6.02 -19.69 -1.76
CA PHE A 59 -5.53 -18.54 -0.99
C PHE A 59 -5.85 -17.19 -1.62
N ILE A 60 -5.79 -17.12 -2.95
CA ILE A 60 -5.92 -15.87 -3.69
C ILE A 60 -6.75 -16.06 -4.96
N LYS A 61 -7.43 -15.00 -5.35
CA LYS A 61 -8.05 -14.84 -6.67
C LYS A 61 -7.66 -13.49 -7.23
N GLY A 62 -7.19 -13.43 -8.47
CA GLY A 62 -6.76 -12.16 -9.02
C GLY A 62 -6.10 -12.24 -10.38
N THR A 63 -5.65 -11.10 -10.85
CA THR A 63 -4.91 -10.95 -12.10
C THR A 63 -3.68 -10.07 -11.91
N MET A 64 -2.62 -10.36 -12.65
CA MET A 64 -1.47 -9.47 -12.79
C MET A 64 -1.24 -9.19 -14.27
N ARG A 65 -1.12 -7.93 -14.66
CA ARG A 65 -0.64 -7.52 -15.98
C ARG A 65 0.72 -6.88 -15.84
N TYR A 66 1.55 -6.98 -16.88
CA TYR A 66 2.89 -6.40 -16.87
C TYR A 66 3.23 -5.79 -18.22
N ARG A 67 3.95 -4.67 -18.22
CA ARG A 67 4.45 -3.99 -19.43
C ARG A 67 5.83 -3.39 -19.16
N LYS A 68 6.72 -3.44 -20.15
CA LYS A 68 7.89 -2.56 -20.21
C LYS A 68 7.41 -1.21 -20.75
N ILE A 69 7.53 -0.17 -19.93
CA ILE A 69 7.06 1.18 -20.25
C ILE A 69 8.13 1.95 -21.03
N ASP A 70 9.38 1.80 -20.59
CA ASP A 70 10.55 2.40 -21.21
C ASP A 70 11.79 1.54 -20.96
N ASP A 71 12.92 1.91 -21.56
CA ASP A 71 14.20 1.31 -21.19
C ASP A 71 14.54 1.65 -19.73
N GLY A 72 14.65 0.61 -18.88
CA GLY A 72 14.85 0.77 -17.43
C GLY A 72 13.57 1.03 -16.62
N LEU A 73 12.38 1.02 -17.24
CA LEU A 73 11.11 1.23 -16.56
C LEU A 73 10.08 0.15 -16.90
N TRP A 74 9.66 -0.60 -15.88
CA TRP A 74 8.57 -1.59 -15.98
C TRP A 74 7.42 -1.24 -15.06
N LEU A 75 6.21 -1.66 -15.42
CA LEU A 75 5.03 -1.55 -14.59
C LEU A 75 4.29 -2.89 -14.53
N THR A 76 3.95 -3.31 -13.32
CA THR A 76 3.01 -4.40 -13.07
C THR A 76 1.79 -3.89 -12.34
N ILE A 77 0.60 -4.29 -12.80
CA ILE A 77 -0.67 -4.00 -12.12
C ILE A 77 -1.28 -5.30 -11.63
N THR A 78 -1.44 -5.44 -10.32
CA THR A 78 -1.98 -6.64 -9.68
C THR A 78 -3.28 -6.32 -8.96
N ASP A 79 -4.37 -6.93 -9.40
CA ASP A 79 -5.68 -6.95 -8.73
C ASP A 79 -5.82 -8.30 -8.03
N ILE A 80 -5.94 -8.32 -6.71
CA ILE A 80 -5.94 -9.54 -5.90
C ILE A 80 -6.92 -9.47 -4.74
N GLU A 81 -7.70 -10.53 -4.58
CA GLU A 81 -8.54 -10.83 -3.43
C GLU A 81 -7.90 -11.95 -2.61
N PHE A 82 -7.74 -11.72 -1.31
CA PHE A 82 -7.21 -12.71 -0.38
C PHE A 82 -8.34 -13.53 0.26
N LYS A 83 -8.32 -14.84 0.07
CA LYS A 83 -9.30 -15.78 0.65
C LYS A 83 -8.95 -16.21 2.07
N HIS A 84 -7.69 -15.97 2.48
CA HIS A 84 -7.15 -16.25 3.80
C HIS A 84 -6.17 -15.16 4.23
N ASP A 85 -5.96 -15.05 5.55
CA ASP A 85 -4.92 -14.20 6.11
C ASP A 85 -3.56 -14.64 5.56
N SER A 86 -2.88 -13.74 4.84
CA SER A 86 -1.70 -14.04 4.06
C SER A 86 -0.60 -13.00 4.27
N VAL A 87 0.67 -13.42 4.28
CA VAL A 87 1.82 -12.53 4.15
C VAL A 87 2.39 -12.71 2.76
N ILE A 88 2.53 -11.61 2.04
CA ILE A 88 3.35 -11.58 0.83
C ILE A 88 4.71 -11.02 1.23
N LYS A 89 5.78 -11.78 0.98
CA LYS A 89 7.15 -11.37 1.31
C LYS A 89 8.04 -11.44 0.08
N SER A 90 8.82 -10.38 -0.15
CA SER A 90 9.91 -10.43 -1.12
C SER A 90 11.03 -11.33 -0.62
N VAL A 91 11.55 -12.17 -1.51
CA VAL A 91 12.78 -12.95 -1.32
C VAL A 91 13.74 -12.66 -2.46
N TYR A 92 15.03 -12.78 -2.19
CA TYR A 92 16.09 -12.50 -3.15
C TYR A 92 16.90 -13.75 -3.41
N ALA A 93 17.03 -14.12 -4.68
CA ALA A 93 17.93 -15.18 -5.09
C ALA A 93 19.38 -14.73 -4.85
N PRO A 94 20.22 -15.60 -4.23
CA PRO A 94 21.65 -15.32 -4.12
C PRO A 94 22.25 -15.23 -5.53
N ASP A 95 23.29 -14.41 -5.67
CA ASP A 95 24.05 -14.23 -6.92
C ASP A 95 23.26 -13.66 -8.11
N VAL A 96 22.04 -13.16 -7.86
CA VAL A 96 21.27 -12.41 -8.84
C VAL A 96 21.25 -10.93 -8.43
N PRO A 97 21.73 -10.01 -9.27
CA PRO A 97 21.66 -8.58 -8.98
C PRO A 97 20.23 -8.14 -8.65
N SER A 98 20.09 -7.32 -7.62
CA SER A 98 18.89 -6.53 -7.38
C SER A 98 19.30 -5.08 -7.41
N ASP A 99 18.99 -4.42 -8.51
CA ASP A 99 19.40 -3.05 -8.83
C ASP A 99 18.21 -2.11 -9.07
N HIS A 100 17.00 -2.64 -9.22
CA HIS A 100 15.80 -1.83 -9.44
C HIS A 100 15.24 -1.29 -8.12
N TYR A 101 14.94 0.00 -8.13
CA TYR A 101 14.03 0.61 -7.16
C TYR A 101 12.60 0.15 -7.46
N SER A 102 11.75 0.10 -6.44
CA SER A 102 10.31 -0.08 -6.66
C SER A 102 9.49 1.07 -6.07
N ILE A 103 8.64 1.66 -6.89
CA ILE A 103 7.63 2.65 -6.48
C ILE A 103 6.29 1.96 -6.56
N THR A 104 5.57 1.89 -5.45
CA THR A 104 4.30 1.17 -5.37
C THR A 104 3.18 2.10 -4.96
N PHE A 105 2.15 2.21 -5.79
CA PHE A 105 0.86 2.72 -5.38
C PHE A 105 -0.08 1.55 -5.10
N SER A 106 -0.73 1.57 -3.93
CA SER A 106 -1.60 0.49 -3.46
C SER A 106 -2.94 1.05 -3.05
N VAL A 107 -4.00 0.43 -3.53
CA VAL A 107 -5.38 0.66 -3.09
C VAL A 107 -5.86 -0.62 -2.39
N PHE A 108 -6.19 -0.51 -1.11
CA PHE A 108 -6.68 -1.61 -0.30
C PHE A 108 -8.14 -1.37 0.01
N GLU A 109 -9.00 -2.31 -0.33
CA GLU A 109 -10.40 -2.32 0.06
C GLU A 109 -10.62 -3.44 1.08
N SER A 110 -11.19 -3.07 2.22
CA SER A 110 -11.54 -3.99 3.30
C SER A 110 -12.94 -3.67 3.83
N GLU A 111 -13.60 -4.64 4.44
CA GLU A 111 -14.83 -4.36 5.19
C GLU A 111 -14.46 -3.99 6.63
N VAL A 112 -14.82 -2.78 7.06
CA VAL A 112 -14.75 -2.43 8.48
C VAL A 112 -16.10 -2.76 9.12
N LYS A 113 -16.06 -3.59 10.17
CA LYS A 113 -17.23 -3.81 11.03
C LYS A 113 -17.44 -2.58 11.91
N LEU A 114 -18.62 -2.02 11.82
CA LEU A 114 -19.02 -0.89 12.63
C LEU A 114 -20.00 -1.42 13.69
N ASN A 115 -19.63 -1.29 14.96
CA ASN A 115 -20.53 -1.66 16.05
C ASN A 115 -21.50 -0.50 16.31
N ASN A 116 -22.31 -0.14 15.31
CA ASN A 116 -23.31 0.92 15.42
C ASN A 116 -24.68 0.42 14.93
N MET A 117 -25.76 1.10 15.35
CA MET A 117 -27.15 0.69 15.07
C MET A 117 -27.59 0.88 13.60
N PHE A 118 -26.78 1.54 12.77
CA PHE A 118 -27.21 2.05 11.45
C PHE A 118 -26.49 1.37 10.28
N ILE A 119 -25.23 0.96 10.47
CA ILE A 119 -24.39 0.29 9.48
C ILE A 119 -23.59 -0.78 10.21
N ASN A 120 -23.78 -2.05 9.84
CA ASN A 120 -23.04 -3.16 10.44
C ASN A 120 -21.64 -3.34 9.79
N LYS A 121 -21.54 -3.05 8.49
CA LYS A 121 -20.31 -3.15 7.70
C LYS A 121 -20.24 -2.02 6.69
N MET A 122 -19.04 -1.49 6.47
CA MET A 122 -18.81 -0.50 5.43
C MET A 122 -17.52 -0.83 4.68
N PRO A 123 -17.49 -0.70 3.33
CA PRO A 123 -16.25 -0.75 2.59
C PRO A 123 -15.36 0.41 3.06
N PHE A 124 -14.11 0.09 3.38
CA PHE A 124 -13.09 1.03 3.80
C PHE A 124 -11.89 0.89 2.88
N GLN A 125 -11.63 1.97 2.15
CA GLN A 125 -10.52 2.03 1.21
C GLN A 125 -9.33 2.77 1.82
N ASN A 126 -8.15 2.19 1.73
CA ASN A 126 -6.87 2.80 2.12
C ASN A 126 -5.94 2.91 0.93
N LYS A 127 -5.24 4.04 0.83
CA LYS A 127 -4.30 4.33 -0.26
C LYS A 127 -2.91 4.59 0.29
N PHE A 128 -1.92 3.92 -0.29
CA PHE A 128 -0.53 4.06 0.14
C PHE A 128 0.40 4.13 -1.06
N TRP A 129 1.42 4.97 -0.89
CA TRP A 129 2.61 4.98 -1.72
C TRP A 129 3.76 4.35 -0.94
N ALA A 130 4.66 3.68 -1.66
CA ALA A 130 5.90 3.19 -1.10
C ALA A 130 7.04 3.35 -2.09
N PHE A 131 8.23 3.60 -1.55
CA PHE A 131 9.49 3.59 -2.29
C PHE A 131 10.45 2.62 -1.61
N LYS A 132 11.06 1.75 -2.40
CA LYS A 132 11.93 0.68 -1.95
C LYS A 132 13.25 0.72 -2.70
N LYS A 133 14.36 0.65 -1.96
CA LYS A 133 15.71 0.49 -2.52
C LYS A 133 15.96 -0.96 -2.95
N PRO A 134 16.90 -1.19 -3.87
CA PRO A 134 17.23 -2.52 -4.34
C PRO A 134 17.70 -3.45 -3.21
N GLY A 135 17.39 -4.74 -3.31
CA GLY A 135 17.85 -5.77 -2.35
C GLY A 135 17.22 -5.74 -0.94
N VAL A 136 16.18 -4.93 -0.71
CA VAL A 136 15.59 -4.78 0.63
C VAL A 136 14.46 -5.78 0.85
N ASP A 137 14.47 -6.52 1.95
CA ASP A 137 13.33 -7.35 2.34
C ASP A 137 12.14 -6.47 2.77
N VAL A 138 11.01 -6.63 2.08
CA VAL A 138 9.72 -6.03 2.45
C VAL A 138 8.65 -7.11 2.44
N GLY A 139 7.84 -7.12 3.49
CA GLY A 139 6.66 -7.96 3.60
C GLY A 139 5.43 -7.14 3.94
N ALA A 140 4.27 -7.56 3.44
CA ALA A 140 2.98 -7.00 3.78
C ALA A 140 2.02 -8.13 4.19
N CYS A 141 1.23 -7.87 5.22
CA CYS A 141 0.20 -8.79 5.67
C CYS A 141 -1.16 -8.35 5.12
N PHE A 142 -1.98 -9.34 4.80
CA PHE A 142 -3.28 -9.19 4.16
C PHE A 142 -4.29 -10.03 4.88
N TYR A 143 -5.47 -9.48 5.10
CA TYR A 143 -6.54 -10.17 5.80
C TYR A 143 -7.50 -10.83 4.82
N LYS A 144 -8.11 -11.93 5.24
CA LYS A 144 -9.18 -12.59 4.51
C LYS A 144 -10.28 -11.58 4.12
N GLY A 145 -10.68 -11.61 2.86
CA GLY A 145 -11.68 -10.74 2.26
C GLY A 145 -11.13 -9.40 1.76
N SER A 146 -9.85 -9.09 2.02
CA SER A 146 -9.24 -7.87 1.49
C SER A 146 -9.08 -7.96 -0.02
N LYS A 147 -9.48 -6.91 -0.73
CA LYS A 147 -9.17 -6.69 -2.14
C LYS A 147 -8.06 -5.65 -2.23
N CYS A 148 -7.07 -5.90 -3.08
CA CYS A 148 -5.91 -5.04 -3.19
C CYS A 148 -5.56 -4.83 -4.65
N LEU A 149 -5.33 -3.58 -5.01
CA LEU A 149 -4.85 -3.18 -6.32
C LEU A 149 -3.47 -2.54 -6.17
N PHE A 150 -2.46 -3.14 -6.80
CA PHE A 150 -1.07 -2.72 -6.74
C PHE A 150 -0.58 -2.26 -8.10
N TYR A 151 -0.04 -1.05 -8.16
CA TYR A 151 0.70 -0.50 -9.29
C TYR A 151 2.16 -0.43 -8.87
N ILE A 152 2.98 -1.36 -9.35
CA ILE A 152 4.41 -1.42 -9.00
C ILE A 152 5.23 -1.02 -10.21
N TYR A 153 5.88 0.12 -10.10
CA TYR A 153 6.89 0.58 -11.04
C TYR A 153 8.26 0.06 -10.59
N TYR A 154 8.95 -0.63 -11.48
CA TYR A 154 10.33 -1.06 -11.30
C TYR A 154 11.21 -0.13 -12.12
N VAL A 155 12.16 0.53 -11.46
CA VAL A 155 12.94 1.62 -12.03
C VAL A 155 14.42 1.32 -11.87
N SER A 156 15.16 1.26 -12.98
CA SER A 156 16.60 1.05 -12.94
C SER A 156 17.33 2.29 -12.38
N PRO A 157 18.55 2.14 -11.86
CA PRO A 157 19.35 3.27 -11.38
C PRO A 157 19.62 4.29 -12.49
N SER A 158 19.92 3.82 -13.71
CA SER A 158 20.15 4.69 -14.87
C SER A 158 18.91 5.51 -15.23
N TRP A 159 17.73 4.88 -15.24
CA TRP A 159 16.49 5.58 -15.54
C TRP A 159 16.21 6.68 -14.51
N ILE A 160 16.42 6.40 -13.21
CA ILE A 160 16.27 7.40 -12.16
C ILE A 160 17.25 8.56 -12.38
N GLN A 161 18.52 8.28 -12.67
CA GLN A 161 19.53 9.30 -12.90
C GLN A 161 19.19 10.22 -14.08
N ASP A 162 18.65 9.65 -15.16
CA ASP A 162 18.32 10.39 -16.38
C ASP A 162 17.05 11.25 -16.24
N HIS A 163 16.10 10.84 -15.39
CA HIS A 163 14.76 11.46 -15.34
C HIS A 163 14.47 12.24 -14.05
N ILE A 164 15.13 11.88 -12.94
CA ILE A 164 14.83 12.42 -11.62
C ILE A 164 16.09 13.11 -11.07
N PRO A 165 16.04 14.42 -10.76
CA PRO A 165 17.22 15.19 -10.36
C PRO A 165 17.58 14.96 -8.89
N LEU A 166 17.82 13.71 -8.50
CA LEU A 166 18.10 13.32 -7.10
C LEU A 166 19.35 14.02 -6.53
N ASP A 167 20.33 14.33 -7.37
CA ASP A 167 21.57 14.99 -6.98
C ASP A 167 21.40 16.50 -6.73
N GLN A 168 20.32 17.10 -7.25
CA GLN A 168 20.00 18.51 -7.07
C GLN A 168 19.09 18.75 -5.85
N LEU A 169 18.62 17.68 -5.19
CA LEU A 169 17.76 17.79 -4.02
C LEU A 169 18.54 18.35 -2.82
N ASP A 170 17.94 19.31 -2.11
CA ASP A 170 18.45 19.76 -0.82
C ASP A 170 18.55 18.55 0.12
N ARG A 171 19.73 18.39 0.74
CA ARG A 171 20.02 17.32 1.73
C ARG A 171 19.07 17.35 2.92
N ASN A 172 18.39 18.46 3.16
CA ASN A 172 17.39 18.58 4.22
C ASN A 172 16.06 17.91 3.86
N ILE A 173 15.78 17.67 2.58
CA ILE A 173 14.54 17.02 2.14
C ILE A 173 14.49 15.61 2.74
N PRO A 174 13.38 15.21 3.39
CA PRO A 174 13.29 13.93 4.08
C PRO A 174 13.51 12.72 3.14
N PHE A 175 13.08 12.82 1.89
CA PHE A 175 13.38 11.81 0.88
C PHE A 175 14.87 11.69 0.55
N LYS A 176 15.60 12.80 0.46
CA LYS A 176 17.05 12.78 0.21
C LYS A 176 17.79 12.14 1.38
N LYS A 177 17.43 12.48 2.62
CA LYS A 177 17.95 11.80 3.83
C LYS A 177 17.68 10.31 3.81
N PHE A 178 16.48 9.89 3.39
CA PHE A 178 16.15 8.48 3.21
C PHE A 178 17.08 7.82 2.18
N LEU A 179 17.28 8.42 1.00
CA LEU A 179 18.17 7.91 -0.04
C LEU A 179 19.62 7.76 0.45
N ASP A 180 20.11 8.71 1.24
CA ASP A 180 21.48 8.71 1.77
C ASP A 180 21.66 7.80 3.01
N SER A 181 20.56 7.28 3.59
CA SER A 181 20.59 6.40 4.77
C SER A 181 20.66 4.91 4.42
N ASP A 182 20.87 4.07 5.44
CA ASP A 182 20.76 2.61 5.36
C ASP A 182 19.30 2.10 5.25
N LYS A 183 18.32 2.98 5.46
CA LYS A 183 16.89 2.61 5.38
C LYS A 183 16.54 2.23 3.95
N GLY A 184 16.01 1.01 3.80
CA GLY A 184 15.71 0.41 2.51
C GLY A 184 14.30 0.66 1.97
N PHE A 185 13.37 1.11 2.81
CA PHE A 185 11.95 1.25 2.47
C PHE A 185 11.33 2.46 3.15
N ILE A 186 10.48 3.19 2.45
CA ILE A 186 9.68 4.30 2.97
C ILE A 186 8.27 4.24 2.40
N SER A 187 7.28 4.65 3.20
CA SER A 187 5.88 4.69 2.81
C SER A 187 5.29 6.09 3.02
N TYR A 188 4.19 6.36 2.32
CA TYR A 188 3.42 7.58 2.41
C TYR A 188 1.93 7.25 2.32
N GLN A 189 1.10 7.95 3.08
CA GLN A 189 -0.34 7.80 3.02
C GLN A 189 -0.91 8.87 2.08
N ASP A 190 -1.49 8.42 0.97
CA ASP A 190 -2.20 9.24 -0.02
C ASP A 190 -1.56 10.61 -0.37
N ILE A 191 -0.23 10.63 -0.56
CA ILE A 191 0.54 11.88 -0.73
C ILE A 191 0.37 12.53 -2.11
N VAL A 192 -0.14 11.78 -3.09
CA VAL A 192 -0.30 12.22 -4.48
C VAL A 192 -1.78 12.48 -4.76
N PRO A 193 -2.19 13.74 -5.03
CA PRO A 193 -3.56 14.06 -5.43
C PRO A 193 -4.00 13.27 -6.66
N ASN A 194 -5.25 12.81 -6.66
CA ASN A 194 -5.88 12.07 -7.76
C ASN A 194 -5.13 10.83 -8.23
N ALA A 195 -4.22 10.26 -7.41
CA ALA A 195 -3.45 9.08 -7.76
C ALA A 195 -4.32 7.89 -8.17
N GLU A 196 -5.46 7.71 -7.51
CA GLU A 196 -6.39 6.62 -7.85
C GLU A 196 -6.97 6.78 -9.25
N GLU A 197 -7.49 7.95 -9.60
CA GLU A 197 -8.06 8.23 -10.92
C GLU A 197 -7.03 8.01 -12.03
N LEU A 198 -5.85 8.62 -11.87
CA LEU A 198 -4.73 8.44 -12.81
C LEU A 198 -4.31 6.97 -12.95
N SER A 199 -4.35 6.22 -11.84
CA SER A 199 -4.02 4.79 -11.85
C SER A 199 -5.12 3.95 -12.50
N GLN A 200 -6.39 4.35 -12.41
CA GLN A 200 -7.48 3.68 -13.12
C GLN A 200 -7.35 3.88 -14.63
N ASP A 201 -7.03 5.08 -15.10
CA ASP A 201 -6.79 5.36 -16.53
C ASP A 201 -5.65 4.49 -17.10
N ILE A 202 -4.59 4.31 -16.31
CA ILE A 202 -3.47 3.41 -16.62
C ILE A 202 -3.98 1.96 -16.70
N LEU A 203 -4.80 1.51 -15.75
CA LEU A 203 -5.34 0.15 -15.75
C LEU A 203 -6.26 -0.10 -16.96
N GLU A 204 -7.11 0.85 -17.32
CA GLU A 204 -7.96 0.73 -18.52
C GLU A 204 -7.11 0.61 -19.78
N THR A 205 -6.09 1.46 -19.92
CA THR A 205 -5.12 1.39 -21.03
C THR A 205 -4.40 0.03 -21.06
N PHE A 206 -4.07 -0.54 -19.91
CA PHE A 206 -3.52 -1.90 -19.78
C PHE A 206 -4.48 -2.99 -20.27
N LYS A 207 -5.78 -2.85 -20.01
CA LYS A 207 -6.80 -3.83 -20.42
C LYS A 207 -6.99 -3.84 -21.94
N ILE A 208 -6.93 -2.68 -22.57
CA ILE A 208 -7.10 -2.53 -24.02
C ILE A 208 -5.77 -2.39 -24.78
N PHE A 209 -4.63 -2.62 -24.14
CA PHE A 209 -3.30 -2.30 -24.68
C PHE A 209 -3.07 -2.75 -26.14
N ASN A 210 -3.54 -3.95 -26.49
CA ASN A 210 -3.34 -4.53 -27.83
C ASN A 210 -4.38 -4.08 -28.88
N SER A 211 -5.39 -3.29 -28.52
CA SER A 211 -6.45 -2.85 -29.44
C SER A 211 -6.05 -1.66 -30.31
N ASP A 212 -5.03 -0.90 -29.91
CA ASP A 212 -4.56 0.29 -30.62
C ASP A 212 -3.04 0.46 -30.44
N VAL A 213 -2.33 0.75 -31.53
CA VAL A 213 -0.88 0.98 -31.53
C VAL A 213 -0.47 2.20 -30.70
N LEU A 214 -1.35 3.18 -30.53
CA LEU A 214 -1.11 4.39 -29.74
C LEU A 214 -1.15 4.13 -28.22
N ASN A 215 -1.75 3.02 -27.78
CA ASN A 215 -1.81 2.68 -26.35
C ASN A 215 -0.43 2.52 -25.71
N LYS A 216 0.60 2.15 -26.50
CA LYS A 216 1.98 2.16 -26.01
C LYS A 216 2.45 3.56 -25.59
N THR A 217 2.18 4.56 -26.42
CA THR A 217 2.56 5.96 -26.17
C THR A 217 1.70 6.56 -25.05
N ILE A 218 0.39 6.29 -25.06
CA ILE A 218 -0.53 6.73 -24.01
C ILE A 218 -0.08 6.19 -22.65
N LEU A 219 0.21 4.88 -22.58
CA LEU A 219 0.62 4.25 -21.33
C LEU A 219 1.94 4.81 -20.80
N LYS A 220 2.89 5.09 -21.69
CA LYS A 220 4.15 5.76 -21.33
C LYS A 220 3.86 7.15 -20.76
N SER A 221 3.06 7.97 -21.44
CA SER A 221 2.69 9.32 -20.97
C SER A 221 2.02 9.29 -19.59
N GLN A 222 1.00 8.45 -19.40
CA GLN A 222 0.29 8.32 -18.13
C GLN A 222 1.23 7.86 -17.00
N SER A 223 2.08 6.87 -17.26
CA SER A 223 3.05 6.35 -16.29
C SER A 223 4.05 7.42 -15.86
N LEU A 224 4.61 8.17 -16.81
CA LEU A 224 5.56 9.25 -16.53
C LEU A 224 4.90 10.41 -15.78
N SER A 225 3.66 10.76 -16.13
CA SER A 225 2.88 11.79 -15.43
C SER A 225 2.67 11.43 -13.96
N LEU A 226 2.22 10.20 -13.68
CA LEU A 226 1.98 9.74 -12.32
C LEU A 226 3.27 9.66 -11.49
N LEU A 227 4.36 9.13 -12.08
CA LEU A 227 5.67 9.10 -11.41
C LEU A 227 6.22 10.50 -11.13
N THR A 228 6.08 11.43 -12.07
CA THR A 228 6.48 12.83 -11.88
C THR A 228 5.68 13.47 -10.74
N SER A 229 4.37 13.23 -10.68
CA SER A 229 3.52 13.70 -9.60
C SER A 229 3.96 13.11 -8.25
N PHE A 230 4.28 11.81 -8.20
CA PHE A 230 4.83 11.16 -7.01
C PHE A 230 6.11 11.85 -6.51
N PHE A 231 7.12 12.01 -7.37
CA PHE A 231 8.38 12.63 -6.97
C PHE A 231 8.18 14.09 -6.54
N LYS A 232 7.36 14.87 -7.24
CA LYS A 232 7.04 16.25 -6.86
C LYS A 232 6.51 16.34 -5.44
N HIS A 233 5.57 15.47 -5.06
CA HIS A 233 4.97 15.51 -3.72
C HIS A 233 5.89 14.93 -2.65
N VAL A 234 6.68 13.91 -2.98
CA VAL A 234 7.68 13.35 -2.07
C VAL A 234 8.81 14.34 -1.78
N PHE A 235 9.17 15.22 -2.73
CA PHE A 235 10.17 16.27 -2.50
C PHE A 235 9.64 17.41 -1.62
N LEU A 236 8.33 17.61 -1.60
CA LEU A 236 7.64 18.58 -0.73
C LEU A 236 7.25 17.99 0.64
N ASP A 237 7.49 16.70 0.86
CA ASP A 237 7.23 16.04 2.14
C ASP A 237 8.04 16.71 3.25
N ASN A 238 7.36 17.11 4.33
CA ASN A 238 7.94 17.86 5.44
C ASN A 238 7.91 17.07 6.76
N ARG A 239 7.65 15.75 6.71
CA ARG A 239 7.68 14.90 7.90
C ARG A 239 8.99 15.08 8.66
N THR A 240 8.89 15.38 9.95
CA THR A 240 10.04 15.70 10.80
C THR A 240 10.95 14.48 10.97
N ASN A 241 12.27 14.73 10.85
CA ASN A 241 13.39 13.80 10.97
C ASN A 241 13.26 12.86 12.18
N ASP A 242 12.67 11.69 11.99
CA ASP A 242 12.81 10.59 12.95
C ASP A 242 13.08 9.27 12.21
N TYR A 243 13.99 9.37 11.26
CA TYR A 243 14.59 8.27 10.51
C TYR A 243 15.61 7.51 11.39
N GLN A 244 15.19 7.11 12.60
CA GLN A 244 16.01 6.30 13.50
C GLN A 244 16.13 4.88 12.92
N GLY A 245 17.26 4.62 12.27
CA GLY A 245 17.72 3.27 11.93
C GLY A 245 18.46 2.67 13.12
N LYS A 246 17.96 1.53 13.62
CA LYS A 246 18.71 0.41 14.22
C LYS A 246 17.73 -0.64 14.73
N GLY A 247 17.19 -1.43 13.81
CA GLY A 247 16.40 -2.61 14.16
C GLY A 247 15.62 -3.15 12.97
N SER A 248 15.59 -4.47 12.82
CA SER A 248 14.61 -5.11 11.94
C SER A 248 13.20 -4.79 12.46
N VAL A 249 12.40 -4.13 11.63
CA VAL A 249 10.99 -3.89 11.91
C VAL A 249 10.25 -5.23 11.92
N ASP A 250 9.48 -5.48 12.98
CA ASP A 250 8.60 -6.66 13.02
C ASP A 250 7.30 -6.36 12.26
N TYR A 251 7.33 -6.48 10.93
CA TYR A 251 6.20 -6.17 10.06
C TYR A 251 4.93 -6.96 10.40
N LYS A 252 5.06 -8.19 10.91
CA LYS A 252 3.91 -9.00 11.34
C LYS A 252 3.24 -8.37 12.54
N LYS A 253 4.01 -7.96 13.56
CA LYS A 253 3.45 -7.27 14.73
C LYS A 253 2.88 -5.91 14.39
N ILE A 254 3.53 -5.16 13.49
CA ILE A 254 3.02 -3.86 13.05
C ILE A 254 1.74 -3.98 12.24
N ALA A 255 1.64 -4.96 11.33
CA ALA A 255 0.39 -5.21 10.61
C ALA A 255 -0.73 -5.70 11.54
N LYS A 256 -0.42 -6.55 12.54
CA LYS A 256 -1.38 -6.94 13.58
C LYS A 256 -1.81 -5.73 14.44
N CYS A 257 -0.89 -4.82 14.75
CA CYS A 257 -1.20 -3.56 15.42
C CYS A 257 -2.18 -2.72 14.59
N GLU A 258 -1.89 -2.58 13.30
CA GLU A 258 -2.75 -1.85 12.36
C GLU A 258 -4.16 -2.44 12.31
N LEU A 259 -4.29 -3.76 12.21
CA LEU A 259 -5.59 -4.43 12.26
C LEU A 259 -6.33 -4.19 13.57
N LEU A 260 -5.64 -4.30 14.71
CA LEU A 260 -6.26 -4.04 16.00
C LEU A 260 -6.79 -2.61 16.09
N ILE A 261 -6.18 -1.66 15.39
CA ILE A 261 -6.66 -0.28 15.29
C ILE A 261 -7.85 -0.20 14.33
N THR A 262 -7.71 -0.70 13.09
CA THR A 262 -8.71 -0.54 12.03
C THR A 262 -9.99 -1.34 12.27
N THR A 263 -9.92 -2.47 12.96
CA THR A 263 -11.10 -3.25 13.37
C THR A 263 -11.85 -2.64 14.56
N ASN A 264 -11.30 -1.63 15.22
CA ASN A 264 -11.87 -0.99 16.41
C ASN A 264 -12.06 0.53 16.25
N LEU A 265 -12.14 1.05 15.02
CA LEU A 265 -12.31 2.49 14.76
C LEU A 265 -13.62 3.07 15.35
N SER A 266 -14.63 2.23 15.58
CA SER A 266 -15.91 2.61 16.20
C SER A 266 -15.88 2.69 17.73
N LYS A 267 -14.77 2.28 18.37
CA LYS A 267 -14.61 2.26 19.84
C LYS A 267 -13.53 3.25 20.28
N PRO A 268 -13.44 3.65 21.55
CA PRO A 268 -12.29 4.39 22.06
C PRO A 268 -10.96 3.67 21.77
N PHE A 269 -9.89 4.45 21.58
CA PHE A 269 -8.57 3.88 21.30
C PHE A 269 -8.10 3.04 22.50
N ILE A 270 -7.75 1.77 22.26
CA ILE A 270 -7.43 0.80 23.31
C ILE A 270 -6.12 1.10 24.07
N GLY A 271 -5.33 2.06 23.58
CA GLY A 271 -4.09 2.47 24.21
C GLY A 271 -2.88 1.66 23.77
N ILE A 272 -1.70 2.28 23.89
CA ILE A 272 -0.42 1.67 23.49
C ILE A 272 -0.06 0.50 24.41
N ASP A 273 -0.50 0.55 25.67
CA ASP A 273 -0.22 -0.48 26.67
C ASP A 273 -0.90 -1.80 26.30
N ALA A 274 -2.20 -1.76 26.02
CA ALA A 274 -2.95 -2.94 25.58
C ALA A 274 -2.44 -3.48 24.24
N LEU A 275 -2.04 -2.61 23.30
CA LEU A 275 -1.45 -3.04 22.03
C LEU A 275 -0.11 -3.76 22.24
N SER A 276 0.77 -3.18 23.07
CA SER A 276 2.09 -3.72 23.42
C SER A 276 1.98 -5.10 24.07
N GLU A 277 1.04 -5.27 25.01
CA GLU A 277 0.78 -6.55 25.68
C GLU A 277 0.26 -7.61 24.71
N LYS A 278 -0.78 -7.30 23.93
CA LYS A 278 -1.37 -8.22 22.94
C LYS A 278 -0.37 -8.70 21.89
N LEU A 279 0.54 -7.82 21.48
CA LEU A 279 1.53 -8.09 20.43
C LEU A 279 2.84 -8.66 20.98
N ARG A 280 3.01 -8.73 22.31
CA ARG A 280 4.25 -9.17 22.97
C ARG A 280 5.48 -8.43 22.42
N ILE A 281 5.42 -7.10 22.47
CA ILE A 281 6.47 -6.17 22.01
C ILE A 281 6.56 -5.02 22.99
N SER A 282 7.75 -4.51 23.28
CA SER A 282 7.89 -3.37 24.19
C SER A 282 7.20 -2.12 23.63
N LYS A 283 6.62 -1.28 24.50
CA LYS A 283 5.97 -0.03 24.09
C LYS A 283 6.87 0.85 23.24
N SER A 284 8.16 0.93 23.60
CA SER A 284 9.16 1.70 22.85
C SER A 284 9.34 1.15 21.43
N LYS A 285 9.58 -0.16 21.30
CA LYS A 285 9.76 -0.79 19.98
C LYS A 285 8.49 -0.68 19.14
N LEU A 286 7.31 -0.87 19.73
CA LEU A 286 6.04 -0.73 19.01
C LEU A 286 5.86 0.69 18.45
N LYS A 287 6.12 1.74 19.24
CA LYS A 287 6.03 3.13 18.78
C LYS A 287 7.03 3.39 17.65
N THR A 288 8.28 2.97 17.81
CA THR A 288 9.35 3.18 16.82
C THR A 288 9.07 2.43 15.52
N ASP A 289 8.78 1.12 15.60
CA ASP A 289 8.49 0.28 14.44
C ASP A 289 7.23 0.78 13.71
N PHE A 290 6.14 1.10 14.44
CA PHE A 290 4.91 1.60 13.83
C PHE A 290 5.12 2.95 13.13
N LYS A 291 5.79 3.91 13.80
CA LYS A 291 6.12 5.20 13.20
C LYS A 291 7.05 5.05 11.99
N SER A 292 7.98 4.09 12.03
CA SER A 292 8.87 3.81 10.90
C SER A 292 8.11 3.27 9.67
N VAL A 293 7.05 2.48 9.90
CA VAL A 293 6.22 1.86 8.85
C VAL A 293 5.13 2.79 8.33
N TYR A 294 4.50 3.60 9.17
CA TYR A 294 3.33 4.43 8.80
C TYR A 294 3.61 5.95 8.81
N GLY A 295 4.81 6.37 9.21
CA GLY A 295 5.21 7.78 9.24
C GLY A 295 4.54 8.62 10.33
N SER A 296 3.66 8.04 11.15
CA SER A 296 2.89 8.74 12.18
C SER A 296 2.84 7.94 13.48
N SER A 297 2.51 8.60 14.59
CA SER A 297 2.29 7.89 15.85
C SER A 297 1.05 7.01 15.77
N ILE A 298 1.02 5.92 16.54
CA ILE A 298 -0.11 4.98 16.60
C ILE A 298 -1.45 5.70 16.88
N LEU A 299 -1.43 6.68 17.80
CA LEU A 299 -2.62 7.46 18.14
C LEU A 299 -3.05 8.36 16.98
N GLN A 300 -2.10 9.05 16.34
CA GLN A 300 -2.41 9.91 15.19
C GLN A 300 -2.95 9.08 14.02
N TYR A 301 -2.36 7.92 13.74
CA TYR A 301 -2.85 6.98 12.74
C TYR A 301 -4.30 6.55 13.01
N ASN A 302 -4.64 6.21 14.26
CA ASN A 302 -6.02 5.90 14.65
C ASN A 302 -6.97 7.09 14.43
N ILE A 303 -6.55 8.31 14.75
CA ILE A 303 -7.36 9.52 14.52
C ILE A 303 -7.59 9.72 13.02
N ASP A 304 -6.53 9.65 12.22
CA ASP A 304 -6.58 9.84 10.78
C ASP A 304 -7.52 8.82 10.11
N LYS A 305 -7.41 7.54 10.49
CA LYS A 305 -8.27 6.47 9.96
C LYS A 305 -9.74 6.67 10.31
N ARG A 306 -10.04 7.19 11.51
CA ARG A 306 -11.43 7.58 11.87
C ARG A 306 -11.95 8.72 11.02
N MET A 307 -11.12 9.71 10.72
CA MET A 307 -11.53 10.86 9.90
C MET A 307 -11.69 10.48 8.43
N GLU A 308 -10.91 9.54 7.92
CA GLU A 308 -11.08 8.95 6.59
C GLU A 308 -12.40 8.17 6.50
N LEU A 309 -12.68 7.31 7.49
CA LEU A 309 -13.94 6.59 7.58
C LEU A 309 -15.14 7.55 7.68
N ALA A 310 -15.02 8.62 8.47
CA ALA A 310 -16.05 9.65 8.57
C ALA A 310 -16.30 10.37 7.24
N LEU A 311 -15.25 10.68 6.48
CA LEU A 311 -15.38 11.30 5.15
C LEU A 311 -16.11 10.36 4.19
N GLN A 312 -15.79 9.07 4.21
CA GLN A 312 -16.50 8.08 3.40
C GLN A 312 -17.98 7.99 3.80
N MET A 313 -18.31 8.00 5.10
CA MET A 313 -19.71 8.01 5.56
C MET A 313 -20.44 9.28 5.13
N LEU A 314 -19.78 10.43 5.17
CA LEU A 314 -20.35 11.71 4.75
C LEU A 314 -20.70 11.73 3.26
N LYS A 315 -19.87 11.11 2.43
CA LYS A 315 -20.04 11.06 0.96
C LYS A 315 -21.03 9.99 0.51
N ASN A 316 -21.05 8.85 1.21
CA ASN A 316 -21.72 7.64 0.72
C ASN A 316 -23.00 7.30 1.50
N THR A 317 -23.41 8.11 2.49
CA THR A 317 -24.57 7.85 3.34
C THR A 317 -25.34 9.13 3.70
N ASN A 318 -26.61 8.97 4.06
CA ASN A 318 -27.46 10.06 4.58
C ASN A 318 -27.40 10.21 6.11
N MET A 319 -26.41 9.62 6.79
CA MET A 319 -26.31 9.67 8.25
C MET A 319 -26.15 11.11 8.74
N GLN A 320 -26.80 11.48 9.83
CA GLN A 320 -26.57 12.80 10.45
C GLN A 320 -25.14 12.91 10.98
N ILE A 321 -24.55 14.11 10.96
CA ILE A 321 -23.17 14.36 11.44
C ILE A 321 -22.97 13.82 12.87
N LYS A 322 -23.98 13.95 13.74
CA LYS A 322 -23.97 13.38 15.11
C LYS A 322 -23.87 11.85 15.11
N GLN A 323 -24.56 11.17 14.19
CA GLN A 323 -24.50 9.71 14.06
C GLN A 323 -23.14 9.28 13.53
N ILE A 324 -22.56 10.02 12.57
CA ILE A 324 -21.22 9.77 12.04
C ILE A 324 -20.16 9.92 13.14
N ALA A 325 -20.25 10.98 13.96
CA ALA A 325 -19.35 11.19 15.09
C ALA A 325 -19.36 9.97 16.05
N LEU A 326 -20.54 9.50 16.45
CA LEU A 326 -20.69 8.31 17.28
C LEU A 326 -20.13 7.05 16.60
N ALA A 327 -20.42 6.88 15.30
CA ALA A 327 -19.99 5.72 14.52
C ALA A 327 -18.46 5.58 14.40
N VAL A 328 -17.72 6.69 14.45
CA VAL A 328 -16.24 6.71 14.45
C VAL A 328 -15.64 6.92 15.84
N GLY A 329 -16.45 6.67 16.89
CA GLY A 329 -16.01 6.60 18.27
C GLY A 329 -15.77 7.95 18.95
N TYR A 330 -16.54 8.98 18.60
CA TYR A 330 -16.58 10.27 19.29
C TYR A 330 -17.91 10.48 20.02
N ASP A 331 -17.85 10.66 21.34
CA ASP A 331 -19.04 10.95 22.17
C ASP A 331 -19.54 12.39 21.99
N SER A 332 -18.68 13.30 21.52
CA SER A 332 -18.99 14.71 21.32
C SER A 332 -18.86 15.09 19.84
N PRO A 333 -19.97 15.52 19.18
CA PRO A 333 -19.93 16.05 17.83
C PRO A 333 -18.98 17.25 17.66
N GLY A 334 -18.83 18.09 18.69
CA GLY A 334 -17.90 19.22 18.67
C GLY A 334 -16.44 18.77 18.58
N LYS A 335 -16.04 17.78 19.39
CA LYS A 335 -14.68 17.19 19.32
C LYS A 335 -14.43 16.51 17.97
N PHE A 336 -15.45 15.83 17.44
CA PHE A 336 -15.41 15.24 16.10
C PHE A 336 -15.18 16.30 15.03
N SER A 337 -16.01 17.34 14.96
CA SER A 337 -15.90 18.40 13.95
C SER A 337 -14.54 19.12 14.01
N ALA A 338 -13.99 19.34 15.20
CA ALA A 338 -12.67 19.93 15.36
C ALA A 338 -11.52 19.01 14.89
N ALA A 339 -11.63 17.70 15.12
CA ALA A 339 -10.69 16.72 14.58
C ALA A 339 -10.81 16.59 13.05
N PHE A 340 -12.04 16.57 12.54
CA PHE A 340 -12.34 16.46 11.12
C PHE A 340 -11.82 17.67 10.34
N ARG A 341 -12.09 18.88 10.82
CA ARG A 341 -11.56 20.11 10.21
C ARG A 341 -10.04 20.17 10.22
N ARG A 342 -9.38 19.65 11.27
CA ARG A 342 -7.91 19.58 11.28
C ARG A 342 -7.35 18.63 10.23
N LYS A 343 -8.06 17.53 9.91
CA LYS A 343 -7.61 16.54 8.93
C LYS A 343 -7.91 16.96 7.49
N HIS A 344 -9.11 17.49 7.25
CA HIS A 344 -9.64 17.74 5.90
C HIS A 344 -9.75 19.23 5.55
N GLU A 345 -9.30 20.11 6.44
CA GLU A 345 -9.34 21.58 6.31
C GLU A 345 -10.74 22.19 6.16
N LYS A 346 -11.78 21.35 6.16
CA LYS A 346 -13.20 21.71 6.01
C LYS A 346 -14.04 21.03 7.08
N LEU A 347 -15.17 21.62 7.42
CA LEU A 347 -16.15 21.02 8.33
C LEU A 347 -16.86 19.83 7.66
N PRO A 348 -17.35 18.87 8.46
CA PRO A 348 -18.17 17.77 7.96
C PRO A 348 -19.36 18.22 7.09
N SER A 349 -20.00 19.33 7.47
CA SER A 349 -21.16 19.90 6.75
C SER A 349 -20.81 20.46 5.39
N GLU A 350 -19.58 20.93 5.18
CA GLU A 350 -19.11 21.52 3.93
C GLU A 350 -18.70 20.47 2.89
N LEU A 351 -18.41 19.25 3.34
CA LEU A 351 -18.00 18.13 2.47
C LEU A 351 -19.14 17.14 2.18
N ARG A 352 -20.34 17.40 2.70
CA ARG A 352 -21.53 16.66 2.30
C ARG A 352 -21.88 17.09 0.87
N PRO A 353 -21.93 16.15 -0.09
CA PRO A 353 -22.49 16.45 -1.41
C PRO A 353 -23.89 17.02 -1.20
N GLU A 354 -24.27 18.07 -1.94
CA GLU A 354 -25.67 18.43 -2.05
C GLU A 354 -26.40 17.17 -2.51
N SER A 355 -27.38 16.74 -1.73
CA SER A 355 -28.17 15.54 -2.01
C SER A 355 -28.69 15.64 -3.44
N THR A 356 -28.09 14.88 -4.36
CA THR A 356 -28.76 14.57 -5.62
C THR A 356 -29.90 13.67 -5.22
N ILE A 357 -31.08 14.25 -5.14
CA ILE A 357 -32.33 13.54 -4.92
C ILE A 357 -32.42 12.52 -6.06
N GLN A 358 -32.29 11.23 -5.74
CA GLN A 358 -32.78 10.13 -6.56
C GLN A 358 -33.75 9.31 -5.73
#